data_AF-A0A5P1X4Y9-F1
#
_entry.id   AF-A0A5P1X4Y9-F1
#
_cell.length_a   1.000
_cell.length_b   1.000
_cell.length_c   1.000
_cell.angle_alpha   90.00
_cell.angle_beta   90.00
_cell.angle_gamma   90.00
#
_symmetry.space_group_name_H-M   'P 1'
#
loop_
_entity.id
_entity.type
_entity.pdbx_description
1 polymer ?
#
loop_
_entity_poly.entity_id
_entity_poly.type
_entity_poly.pdbx_seq_one_letter_code
_entity_poly.pdbx_strand_id
1 'polypeptide(L)'
;MLLRDIGVYIKFVEKQHVQGTLKGEIHFEPLQNFRNLENNEGDEIIGDKFEGSRVYNIKKTDKISVGIYDEDNQINEWIPLHEVSGSINKGLNNLDIKSIGIASMFYLTCDKNFEMYNLDESKGTCDLKLNEETLNDLQKFNDDKRTPILIYDVFKFRKLLKKSGLSYGPIEYYDENDAKGFFNDNDPYLSGAFKKRNKYSNQKEFRIANKLLNPNKSEEVRIGSLKNIANSFDTVNDLNKFRILGSGLYTVDSNNQLES
;
A
#
# COMPACT_ATOMS: atom_id res chain seq x y z
N MET A 1 2.15 -21.30 10.85
CA MET A 1 1.80 -19.99 10.26
C MET A 1 1.77 -19.01 11.41
N LEU A 2 2.66 -18.02 11.42
CA LEU A 2 2.72 -17.06 12.53
C LEU A 2 1.51 -16.12 12.43
N LEU A 3 1.03 -15.59 13.57
CA LEU A 3 -0.05 -14.57 13.61
C LEU A 3 0.22 -13.38 12.67
N ARG A 4 1.50 -13.08 12.43
CA ARG A 4 1.99 -12.02 11.52
C ARG A 4 1.57 -12.21 10.06
N ASP A 5 1.20 -13.44 9.65
CA ASP A 5 0.76 -13.75 8.28
C ASP A 5 -0.78 -13.75 8.13
N ILE A 6 -1.52 -13.54 9.23
CA ILE A 6 -2.98 -13.48 9.25
C ILE A 6 -3.40 -12.02 9.22
N GLY A 7 -4.29 -11.68 8.28
CA GLY A 7 -4.79 -10.33 8.13
C GLY A 7 -6.04 -10.28 7.27
N VAL A 8 -6.45 -9.07 6.94
CA VAL A 8 -7.61 -8.76 6.09
C VAL A 8 -7.27 -7.63 5.12
N TYR A 9 -8.02 -7.54 4.02
CA TYR A 9 -7.95 -6.38 3.15
C TYR A 9 -9.15 -5.47 3.34
N ILE A 10 -8.94 -4.15 3.25
CA ILE A 10 -10.03 -3.17 3.20
C ILE A 10 -9.86 -2.31 1.96
N LYS A 11 -10.89 -2.25 1.12
CA LYS A 11 -10.93 -1.36 -0.04
C LYS A 11 -12.09 -0.38 0.10
N PHE A 12 -11.81 0.91 -0.02
CA PHE A 12 -12.85 1.92 -0.16
C PHE A 12 -13.29 2.00 -1.62
N VAL A 13 -14.58 1.83 -1.87
CA VAL A 13 -15.16 1.79 -3.21
C VAL A 13 -16.31 2.77 -3.28
N GLU A 14 -16.43 3.53 -4.36
CA GLU A 14 -17.58 4.43 -4.52
C GLU A 14 -18.89 3.64 -4.52
N LYS A 15 -19.93 4.18 -3.90
CA LYS A 15 -21.20 3.51 -3.64
C LYS A 15 -21.79 2.82 -4.87
N GLN A 16 -21.73 3.45 -6.05
CA GLN A 16 -22.28 2.84 -7.28
C GLN A 16 -21.49 1.62 -7.78
N HIS A 17 -20.22 1.46 -7.39
CA HIS A 17 -19.34 0.36 -7.84
C HIS A 17 -19.24 -0.81 -6.83
N VAL A 18 -19.87 -0.71 -5.65
CA VAL A 18 -19.81 -1.73 -4.60
C VAL A 18 -20.30 -3.10 -5.10
N GLN A 19 -21.45 -3.14 -5.78
CA GLN A 19 -22.02 -4.40 -6.27
C GLN A 19 -21.18 -5.03 -7.37
N GLY A 20 -20.55 -4.22 -8.23
CA GLY A 20 -19.59 -4.70 -9.24
C GLY A 20 -18.36 -5.31 -8.57
N THR A 21 -17.82 -4.62 -7.56
CA THR A 21 -16.67 -5.11 -6.78
C THR A 21 -16.97 -6.45 -6.10
N LEU A 22 -18.13 -6.60 -5.45
CA LEU A 22 -18.51 -7.87 -4.84
C LEU A 22 -18.72 -9.00 -5.87
N LYS A 23 -19.06 -8.66 -7.12
CA LYS A 23 -19.12 -9.60 -8.26
C LYS A 23 -17.75 -9.88 -8.88
N GLY A 24 -16.70 -9.19 -8.43
CA GLY A 24 -15.31 -9.42 -8.84
C GLY A 24 -14.75 -8.41 -9.83
N GLU A 25 -15.40 -7.27 -10.05
CA GLU A 25 -14.88 -6.18 -10.88
C GLU A 25 -13.94 -5.30 -10.05
N ILE A 26 -12.65 -5.26 -10.40
CA ILE A 26 -11.67 -4.40 -9.75
C ILE A 26 -11.34 -3.25 -10.69
N HIS A 27 -11.60 -2.03 -10.22
CA HIS A 27 -11.25 -0.80 -10.91
C HIS A 27 -9.77 -0.47 -10.73
N PHE A 28 -9.06 -0.30 -11.85
CA PHE A 28 -7.67 0.10 -11.92
C PHE A 28 -7.57 1.54 -12.39
N GLU A 29 -6.83 2.34 -11.63
CA GLU A 29 -6.56 3.74 -11.94
C GLU A 29 -5.10 3.91 -12.39
N PRO A 30 -4.80 4.63 -13.48
CA PRO A 30 -3.42 4.89 -13.91
C PRO A 30 -2.58 5.55 -12.80
N LEU A 31 -1.30 5.20 -12.68
CA LEU A 31 -0.39 5.85 -11.72
C LEU A 31 -0.35 7.37 -11.91
N GLN A 32 -0.47 7.85 -13.15
CA GLN A 32 -0.55 9.27 -13.49
C GLN A 32 -1.64 10.02 -12.71
N ASN A 33 -2.76 9.38 -12.42
CA ASN A 33 -3.89 10.05 -11.77
C ASN A 33 -3.58 10.36 -10.30
N PHE A 34 -2.87 9.49 -9.60
CA PHE A 34 -2.39 9.78 -8.24
C PHE A 34 -1.35 10.89 -8.21
N ARG A 35 -0.53 11.03 -9.26
CA ARG A 35 0.36 12.20 -9.38
C ARG A 35 -0.43 13.49 -9.54
N ASN A 36 -1.49 13.44 -10.35
CA ASN A 36 -2.33 14.60 -10.62
C ASN A 36 -3.10 15.04 -9.36
N LEU A 37 -3.55 14.10 -8.53
CA LEU A 37 -4.22 14.40 -7.25
C LEU A 37 -3.36 15.30 -6.35
N GLU A 38 -2.07 14.99 -6.13
CA GLU A 38 -1.21 15.86 -5.31
C GLU A 38 -0.81 17.13 -6.08
N ASN A 39 -0.41 17.02 -7.36
CA ASN A 39 0.12 18.17 -8.10
C ASN A 39 -0.92 19.24 -8.44
N ASN A 40 -2.14 18.83 -8.79
CA ASN A 40 -3.18 19.73 -9.30
C ASN A 40 -4.24 20.04 -8.25
N GLU A 41 -4.53 19.10 -7.34
CA GLU A 41 -5.61 19.23 -6.36
C GLU A 41 -5.09 19.40 -4.92
N GLY A 42 -3.79 19.18 -4.69
CA GLY A 42 -3.19 19.27 -3.36
C GLY A 42 -3.59 18.13 -2.43
N ASP A 43 -4.14 17.03 -2.96
CA ASP A 43 -4.51 15.86 -2.16
C ASP A 43 -3.24 15.07 -1.79
N GLU A 44 -2.74 15.34 -0.59
CA GLU A 44 -1.64 14.59 0.04
C GLU A 44 -2.12 13.38 0.87
N ILE A 45 -3.41 13.05 0.86
CA ILE A 45 -3.94 11.87 1.56
C ILE A 45 -3.89 10.67 0.62
N ILE A 46 -4.34 10.82 -0.62
CA ILE A 46 -4.38 9.74 -1.61
C ILE A 46 -3.28 9.93 -2.66
N GLY A 47 -3.06 11.18 -3.09
CA GLY A 47 -2.09 11.52 -4.13
C GLY A 47 -0.65 11.35 -3.69
N ASP A 48 0.18 10.93 -4.64
CA ASP A 48 1.64 10.95 -4.55
C ASP A 48 2.21 11.48 -5.87
N LYS A 49 2.77 12.69 -5.87
CA LYS A 49 3.37 13.31 -7.06
C LYS A 49 4.55 12.51 -7.64
N PHE A 50 5.16 11.64 -6.83
CA PHE A 50 6.22 10.72 -7.23
C PHE A 50 5.71 9.29 -7.46
N GLU A 51 4.39 9.08 -7.57
CA GLU A 51 3.80 7.75 -7.81
C GLU A 51 4.47 7.03 -9.00
N GLY A 52 4.94 5.78 -8.82
CA GLY A 52 5.73 5.10 -9.85
C GLY A 52 7.22 5.48 -9.89
N SER A 53 7.72 6.21 -8.89
CA SER A 53 9.12 6.66 -8.82
C SER A 53 9.62 6.76 -7.38
N ARG A 54 10.94 6.67 -7.21
CA ARG A 54 11.65 7.05 -6.00
C ARG A 54 12.23 8.45 -6.14
N VAL A 55 12.24 9.19 -5.05
CA VAL A 55 12.89 10.50 -4.94
C VAL A 55 13.96 10.47 -3.85
N TYR A 56 15.06 11.15 -4.10
CA TYR A 56 16.02 11.56 -3.08
C TYR A 56 16.12 13.08 -3.07
N ASN A 57 15.87 13.67 -1.89
CA ASN A 57 15.99 15.10 -1.65
C ASN A 57 17.42 15.43 -1.21
N ILE A 58 18.10 16.19 -2.05
CA ILE A 58 19.43 16.72 -1.77
C ILE A 58 19.29 17.83 -0.73
N LYS A 59 19.95 17.64 0.41
CA LYS A 59 20.09 18.63 1.48
C LYS A 59 21.33 19.47 1.25
N LYS A 60 21.32 20.70 1.74
CA LYS A 60 22.50 21.58 1.74
C LYS A 60 23.72 21.00 2.46
N THR A 61 23.48 20.06 3.38
CA THR A 61 24.52 19.34 4.13
C THR A 61 25.14 18.20 3.34
N ASP A 62 24.55 17.81 2.22
CA ASP A 62 25.04 16.68 1.42
C ASP A 62 26.27 17.10 0.62
N LYS A 63 27.27 16.23 0.61
CA LYS A 63 28.52 16.45 -0.11
C LYS A 63 28.35 15.98 -1.55
N ILE A 64 28.00 16.90 -2.44
CA ILE A 64 27.86 16.63 -3.87
C ILE A 64 29.05 17.21 -4.61
N SER A 65 29.49 16.50 -5.65
CA SER A 65 30.56 16.96 -6.52
C SER A 65 30.24 16.59 -7.97
N VAL A 66 30.67 17.44 -8.90
CA VAL A 66 30.63 17.16 -10.34
C VAL A 66 31.97 16.56 -10.74
N GLY A 67 31.95 15.40 -11.38
CA GLY A 67 33.13 14.79 -11.97
C GLY A 67 33.33 15.27 -13.40
N ILE A 68 34.52 15.76 -13.74
CA ILE A 68 34.93 16.06 -15.11
C ILE A 68 35.65 14.81 -15.64
N TYR A 69 35.13 14.26 -16.73
CA TYR A 69 35.68 13.07 -17.38
C TYR A 69 36.59 13.46 -18.56
N ASP A 70 37.66 12.72 -18.77
CA ASP A 70 38.52 12.84 -19.96
C ASP A 70 37.99 12.03 -21.15
N GLU A 71 38.73 12.04 -22.27
CA GLU A 71 38.38 11.29 -23.49
C GLU A 71 38.34 9.77 -23.29
N ASP A 72 38.99 9.26 -22.23
CA ASP A 72 39.05 7.84 -21.86
C ASP A 72 37.99 7.45 -20.79
N ASN A 73 37.03 8.34 -20.51
CA ASN A 73 36.02 8.19 -19.46
C ASN A 73 36.60 8.00 -18.04
N GLN A 74 37.80 8.50 -17.77
CA GLN A 74 38.34 8.56 -16.41
C GLN A 74 38.02 9.91 -15.77
N ILE A 75 37.85 9.92 -14.45
CA ILE A 75 37.57 11.15 -13.71
C ILE A 75 38.89 11.91 -13.53
N ASN A 76 38.98 13.06 -14.19
CA ASN A 76 40.14 13.96 -14.11
C ASN A 76 40.04 14.91 -12.90
N GLU A 77 38.84 15.41 -12.60
CA GLU A 77 38.62 16.38 -11.52
C GLU A 77 37.26 16.20 -10.83
N TRP A 78 37.21 16.45 -9.52
CA TRP A 78 35.97 16.59 -8.76
C TRP A 78 35.78 18.04 -8.30
N ILE A 79 34.71 18.68 -8.75
CA ILE A 79 34.33 20.04 -8.32
C ILE A 79 33.25 19.92 -7.24
N PRO A 80 33.53 20.27 -5.96
CA PRO A 80 32.52 20.25 -4.92
C PRO A 80 31.47 21.33 -5.18
N LEU A 81 30.20 20.97 -5.03
CA LEU A 81 29.11 21.92 -5.05
C LEU A 81 28.74 22.31 -3.61
N HIS A 82 28.64 23.61 -3.36
CA HIS A 82 28.29 24.15 -2.04
C HIS A 82 26.82 24.59 -2.00
N GLU A 83 26.16 24.35 -0.86
CA GLU A 83 24.76 24.75 -0.59
C GLU A 83 23.71 24.32 -1.62
N VAL A 84 23.95 23.24 -2.36
CA VAL A 84 22.99 22.73 -3.33
C VAL A 84 21.78 22.13 -2.61
N SER A 85 20.60 22.43 -3.14
CA SER A 85 19.35 21.77 -2.78
C SER A 85 18.61 21.38 -4.04
N GLY A 86 17.97 20.22 -4.04
CA GLY A 86 17.29 19.70 -5.21
C GLY A 86 16.70 18.32 -4.96
N SER A 87 16.27 17.66 -6.03
CA SER A 87 15.81 16.28 -5.96
C SER A 87 16.27 15.47 -7.16
N ILE A 88 16.59 14.19 -6.92
CA ILE A 88 16.89 13.22 -7.96
C ILE A 88 15.78 12.19 -7.95
N ASN A 89 15.23 11.87 -9.12
CA ASN A 89 14.15 10.90 -9.27
C ASN A 89 14.60 9.72 -10.12
N LYS A 90 14.27 8.50 -9.69
CA LYS A 90 14.49 7.25 -10.43
C LYS A 90 13.19 6.46 -10.45
N GLY A 91 12.70 6.05 -11.62
CA GLY A 91 11.47 5.29 -11.70
C GLY A 91 10.98 5.07 -13.13
N LEU A 92 9.68 4.74 -13.22
CA LEU A 92 8.99 4.48 -14.47
C LEU A 92 9.02 5.69 -15.40
N ASN A 93 9.08 5.44 -16.71
CA ASN A 93 9.00 6.47 -17.73
C ASN A 93 7.55 6.94 -17.87
N ASN A 94 7.37 8.06 -18.57
CA ASN A 94 6.07 8.67 -18.76
C ASN A 94 5.06 7.78 -19.49
N LEU A 95 5.48 6.83 -20.32
CA LEU A 95 4.55 5.90 -20.96
C LEU A 95 4.05 4.85 -19.96
N ASP A 96 4.94 4.29 -19.15
CA ASP A 96 4.60 3.29 -18.14
C ASP A 96 3.74 3.87 -17.01
N ILE A 97 4.02 5.10 -16.56
CA ILE A 97 3.18 5.81 -15.57
C ILE A 97 1.73 5.94 -16.05
N LYS A 98 1.53 6.10 -17.36
CA LYS A 98 0.20 6.21 -17.97
C LYS A 98 -0.43 4.85 -18.27
N SER A 99 0.39 3.81 -18.42
CA SER A 99 -0.05 2.48 -18.89
C SER A 99 -0.14 1.44 -17.77
N ILE A 100 0.37 1.73 -16.58
CA ILE A 100 0.21 0.88 -15.41
C ILE A 100 -0.95 1.41 -14.58
N GLY A 101 -1.98 0.57 -14.44
CA GLY A 101 -3.10 0.80 -13.56
C GLY A 101 -2.87 0.10 -12.23
N ILE A 102 -3.30 0.74 -11.14
CA ILE A 102 -3.28 0.15 -9.80
C ILE A 102 -4.66 0.16 -9.16
N ALA A 103 -4.92 -0.87 -8.37
CA ALA A 103 -6.02 -0.94 -7.44
C ALA A 103 -5.45 -1.10 -6.03
N SER A 104 -5.59 -0.04 -5.23
CA SER A 104 -5.08 0.01 -3.87
C SER A 104 -6.10 -0.47 -2.85
N MET A 105 -5.60 -1.07 -1.77
CA MET A 105 -6.34 -1.53 -0.60
C MET A 105 -5.43 -1.51 0.62
N PHE A 106 -6.01 -1.38 1.80
CA PHE A 106 -5.31 -1.59 3.07
C PHE A 106 -5.09 -3.07 3.28
N TYR A 107 -3.91 -3.47 3.75
CA TYR A 107 -3.68 -4.80 4.30
C TYR A 107 -3.37 -4.69 5.80
N LEU A 108 -4.27 -5.22 6.62
CA LEU A 108 -4.23 -5.09 8.08
C LEU A 108 -3.91 -6.44 8.69
N THR A 109 -2.84 -6.53 9.48
CA THR A 109 -2.41 -7.77 10.12
C THR A 109 -2.91 -7.86 11.56
N CYS A 110 -3.22 -9.08 12.01
CA CYS A 110 -3.78 -9.31 13.34
C CYS A 110 -2.88 -8.81 14.48
N ASP A 111 -1.56 -8.90 14.32
CA ASP A 111 -0.58 -8.51 15.34
C ASP A 111 -0.42 -7.00 15.53
N LYS A 112 -0.76 -6.19 14.51
CA LYS A 112 -0.55 -4.73 14.53
C LYS A 112 -1.82 -3.92 14.54
N ASN A 113 -2.89 -4.45 13.94
CA ASN A 113 -4.10 -3.67 13.65
C ASN A 113 -5.31 -4.11 14.45
N PHE A 114 -5.17 -5.17 15.22
CA PHE A 114 -6.25 -5.72 16.02
C PHE A 114 -5.84 -5.80 17.50
N GLU A 115 -6.83 -5.67 18.36
CA GLU A 115 -6.70 -5.84 19.80
C GLU A 115 -7.70 -6.87 20.30
N MET A 116 -7.35 -7.55 21.40
CA MET A 116 -8.24 -8.52 22.05
C MET A 116 -9.45 -7.78 22.63
N TYR A 117 -10.64 -8.23 22.22
CA TYR A 117 -11.90 -7.70 22.70
C TYR A 117 -12.53 -8.57 23.78
N ASN A 118 -12.50 -9.89 23.57
CA ASN A 118 -13.08 -10.87 24.49
C ASN A 118 -12.26 -12.16 24.47
N LEU A 119 -12.21 -12.85 25.61
CA LEU A 119 -11.56 -14.14 25.77
C LEU A 119 -12.57 -15.13 26.33
N ASP A 120 -12.83 -16.19 25.59
CA ASP A 120 -13.57 -17.36 26.07
C ASP A 120 -12.56 -18.45 26.43
N GLU A 121 -12.10 -18.40 27.69
CA GLU A 121 -11.14 -19.36 28.24
C GLU A 121 -11.66 -20.81 28.15
N SER A 122 -12.97 -21.01 28.30
CA SER A 122 -13.58 -22.34 28.27
C SER A 122 -13.44 -23.04 26.91
N LYS A 123 -13.31 -22.25 25.84
CA LYS A 123 -13.14 -22.73 24.46
C LYS A 123 -11.73 -22.48 23.92
N GLY A 124 -10.87 -21.79 24.67
CA GLY A 124 -9.55 -21.37 24.19
C GLY A 124 -9.63 -20.47 22.96
N THR A 125 -10.65 -19.61 22.90
CA THR A 125 -10.88 -18.70 21.76
C THR A 125 -10.86 -17.24 22.20
N CYS A 126 -10.33 -16.35 21.37
CA CYS A 126 -10.46 -14.91 21.55
C CYS A 126 -11.16 -14.25 20.36
N ASP A 127 -11.86 -13.16 20.65
CA ASP A 127 -12.34 -12.23 19.64
C ASP A 127 -11.35 -11.08 19.52
N LEU A 128 -10.89 -10.83 18.29
CA LEU A 128 -10.10 -9.66 17.95
C LEU A 128 -10.97 -8.63 17.22
N LYS A 129 -10.82 -7.35 17.58
CA LYS A 129 -11.43 -6.21 16.87
C LYS A 129 -10.33 -5.27 16.37
N LEU A 130 -10.64 -4.40 15.41
CA LEU A 130 -9.72 -3.35 15.00
C LEU A 130 -9.40 -2.42 16.18
N ASN A 131 -8.13 -2.06 16.32
CA ASN A 131 -7.72 -1.06 17.31
C ASN A 131 -8.10 0.36 16.85
N GLU A 132 -8.14 1.29 17.81
CA GLU A 132 -8.59 2.66 17.58
C GLU A 132 -7.70 3.41 16.58
N GLU A 133 -6.38 3.23 16.65
CA GLU A 133 -5.43 3.82 15.72
C GLU A 133 -5.74 3.43 14.26
N THR A 134 -6.01 2.15 14.02
CA THR A 134 -6.33 1.65 12.68
C THR A 134 -7.68 2.20 12.19
N LEU A 135 -8.69 2.28 13.06
CA LEU A 135 -9.96 2.91 12.70
C LEU A 135 -9.78 4.39 12.34
N ASN A 136 -8.98 5.12 13.11
CA ASN A 136 -8.67 6.53 12.85
C ASN A 136 -7.91 6.72 11.52
N ASP A 137 -6.99 5.82 11.18
CA ASP A 137 -6.31 5.82 9.89
C ASP A 137 -7.30 5.56 8.74
N LEU A 138 -8.16 4.55 8.86
CA LEU A 138 -9.17 4.22 7.84
C LEU A 138 -10.18 5.35 7.63
N GLN A 139 -10.56 6.05 8.70
CA GLN A 139 -11.51 7.16 8.64
C GLN A 139 -11.03 8.30 7.74
N LYS A 140 -9.71 8.52 7.61
CA LYS A 140 -9.12 9.54 6.72
C LYS A 140 -9.44 9.29 5.23
N PHE A 141 -9.82 8.07 4.87
CA PHE A 141 -10.11 7.64 3.49
C PHE A 141 -11.62 7.46 3.22
N ASN A 142 -12.44 7.61 4.26
CA ASN A 142 -13.87 7.44 4.18
C ASN A 142 -14.56 8.79 4.01
N ASP A 143 -15.01 9.06 2.80
CA ASP A 143 -15.94 10.15 2.51
C ASP A 143 -17.37 9.60 2.38
N ASP A 144 -18.36 10.49 2.27
CA ASP A 144 -19.77 10.10 2.12
C ASP A 144 -20.06 9.37 0.79
N LYS A 145 -19.10 9.29 -0.13
CA LYS A 145 -19.25 8.67 -1.44
C LYS A 145 -18.72 7.24 -1.47
N ARG A 146 -17.92 6.84 -0.48
CA ARG A 146 -17.22 5.55 -0.44
C ARG A 146 -17.81 4.62 0.60
N THR A 147 -17.68 3.33 0.32
CA THR A 147 -18.13 2.21 1.14
C THR A 147 -16.94 1.30 1.36
N PRO A 148 -16.53 1.03 2.61
CA PRO A 148 -15.51 0.05 2.89
C PRO A 148 -15.99 -1.37 2.57
N ILE A 149 -15.17 -2.11 1.82
CA ILE A 149 -15.31 -3.54 1.56
C ILE A 149 -14.18 -4.25 2.28
N LEU A 150 -14.53 -5.09 3.25
CA LEU A 150 -13.61 -5.95 3.98
C LEU A 150 -13.54 -7.31 3.28
N ILE A 151 -12.35 -7.71 2.83
CA ILE A 151 -12.07 -9.03 2.27
C ILE A 151 -11.38 -9.86 3.36
N TYR A 152 -12.11 -10.83 3.91
CA TYR A 152 -11.69 -11.60 5.08
C TYR A 152 -11.02 -12.94 4.74
N ASP A 153 -11.30 -13.54 3.56
CA ASP A 153 -10.62 -14.76 3.10
C ASP A 153 -9.45 -14.40 2.17
N VAL A 154 -8.34 -14.00 2.78
CA VAL A 154 -7.10 -13.56 2.11
C VAL A 154 -6.56 -14.63 1.15
N PHE A 155 -6.65 -15.90 1.52
CA PHE A 155 -6.13 -17.00 0.69
C PHE A 155 -6.93 -17.17 -0.59
N LYS A 156 -8.27 -17.19 -0.50
CA LYS A 156 -9.11 -17.26 -1.71
C LYS A 156 -8.93 -16.01 -2.57
N PHE A 157 -8.85 -14.84 -1.96
CA PHE A 157 -8.61 -13.60 -2.70
C PHE A 157 -7.29 -13.64 -3.50
N ARG A 158 -6.18 -14.01 -2.87
CA ARG A 158 -4.87 -14.15 -3.56
C ARG A 158 -4.90 -15.20 -4.66
N LYS A 159 -5.65 -16.30 -4.48
CA LYS A 159 -5.86 -17.30 -5.55
C LYS A 159 -6.59 -16.71 -6.76
N LEU A 160 -7.60 -15.86 -6.55
CA LEU A 160 -8.29 -15.14 -7.63
C LEU A 160 -7.36 -14.21 -8.38
N LEU A 161 -6.55 -13.41 -7.66
CA LEU A 161 -5.55 -12.52 -8.28
C LEU A 161 -4.53 -13.28 -9.10
N LYS A 162 -3.96 -14.36 -8.54
CA LYS A 162 -2.99 -15.22 -9.22
C LYS A 162 -3.58 -15.85 -10.49
N LYS A 163 -4.82 -16.37 -10.42
CA LYS A 163 -5.51 -16.95 -11.58
C LYS A 163 -5.75 -15.91 -12.69
N SER A 164 -5.92 -14.65 -12.32
CA SER A 164 -6.16 -13.54 -13.25
C SER A 164 -4.87 -12.99 -13.87
N GLY A 165 -3.69 -13.51 -13.51
CA GLY A 165 -2.41 -13.05 -14.04
C GLY A 165 -1.99 -11.65 -13.56
N LEU A 166 -2.61 -11.15 -12.48
CA LEU A 166 -2.36 -9.82 -11.97
C LEU A 166 -1.12 -9.81 -11.06
N SER A 167 -0.32 -8.75 -11.16
CA SER A 167 0.75 -8.48 -10.20
C SER A 167 0.14 -7.91 -8.92
N TYR A 168 0.62 -8.33 -7.75
CA TYR A 168 0.13 -7.79 -6.49
C TYR A 168 1.18 -7.90 -5.38
N GLY A 169 1.10 -7.03 -4.39
CA GLY A 169 2.04 -7.01 -3.28
C GLY A 169 1.83 -5.84 -2.33
N PRO A 170 2.44 -5.91 -1.13
CA PRO A 170 2.53 -4.75 -0.25
C PRO A 170 3.41 -3.67 -0.87
N ILE A 171 3.19 -2.41 -0.46
CA ILE A 171 4.05 -1.30 -0.80
C ILE A 171 5.34 -1.32 0.01
N GLU A 172 6.46 -1.07 -0.67
CA GLU A 172 7.74 -0.74 -0.06
C GLU A 172 7.81 0.77 0.17
N TYR A 173 7.82 1.17 1.45
CA TYR A 173 7.94 2.56 1.84
C TYR A 173 9.42 2.94 1.97
N TYR A 174 9.80 4.10 1.41
CA TYR A 174 11.17 4.59 1.46
C TYR A 174 11.28 6.00 2.02
N ASP A 175 12.40 6.30 2.70
CA ASP A 175 12.74 7.65 3.13
C ASP A 175 13.35 8.44 1.96
N GLU A 176 12.69 9.51 1.54
CA GLU A 176 13.18 10.44 0.52
C GLU A 176 14.47 11.18 0.91
N ASN A 177 14.96 11.04 2.14
CA ASN A 177 16.21 11.62 2.61
C ASN A 177 17.35 10.60 2.74
N ASP A 178 17.10 9.32 2.46
CA ASP A 178 18.11 8.26 2.54
C ASP A 178 18.86 8.10 1.21
N ALA A 179 19.97 8.83 1.07
CA ALA A 179 20.85 8.74 -0.10
C ALA A 179 21.33 7.30 -0.33
N LYS A 180 21.71 6.59 0.73
CA LYS A 180 22.28 5.24 0.63
C LYS A 180 21.22 4.26 0.12
N GLY A 181 20.01 4.33 0.65
CA GLY A 181 18.88 3.52 0.20
C GLY A 181 18.40 3.86 -1.21
N PHE A 182 18.60 5.09 -1.68
CA PHE A 182 18.28 5.49 -3.06
C PHE A 182 19.28 4.95 -4.07
N PHE A 183 20.59 5.11 -3.84
CA PHE A 183 21.63 4.73 -4.81
C PHE A 183 21.97 3.24 -4.84
N ASN A 184 21.78 2.52 -3.72
CA ASN A 184 22.03 1.06 -3.67
C ASN A 184 20.83 0.22 -4.13
N ASP A 185 19.75 0.86 -4.56
CA ASP A 185 18.54 0.17 -4.98
C ASP A 185 18.70 -0.43 -6.37
N ASN A 186 18.94 -1.73 -6.41
CA ASN A 186 19.05 -2.55 -7.62
C ASN A 186 17.69 -3.07 -8.10
N ASP A 187 16.59 -2.59 -7.53
CA ASP A 187 15.26 -3.14 -7.78
C ASP A 187 14.83 -2.94 -9.27
N PRO A 188 14.31 -3.99 -9.93
CA PRO A 188 13.83 -3.91 -11.30
C PRO A 188 12.84 -2.77 -11.53
N TYR A 189 12.97 -2.13 -12.69
CA TYR A 189 12.19 -0.98 -13.15
C TYR A 189 10.67 -1.03 -12.89
N LEU A 190 10.05 -2.21 -12.98
CA LEU A 190 8.60 -2.41 -12.75
C LEU A 190 8.17 -2.32 -11.28
N SER A 191 9.12 -2.33 -10.33
CA SER A 191 8.83 -2.18 -8.90
C SER A 191 8.37 -0.77 -8.53
N GLY A 192 8.54 0.23 -9.41
CA GLY A 192 8.11 1.60 -9.14
C GLY A 192 6.62 1.68 -8.78
N ALA A 193 5.77 0.81 -9.35
CA ALA A 193 4.35 0.74 -9.02
C ALA A 193 4.08 0.19 -7.59
N PHE A 194 5.10 -0.30 -6.89
CA PHE A 194 5.05 -0.85 -5.54
C PHE A 194 5.95 -0.07 -4.57
N LYS A 195 6.35 1.16 -4.90
CA LYS A 195 7.10 2.04 -4.01
C LYS A 195 6.36 3.32 -3.72
N LYS A 196 6.47 3.78 -2.48
CA LYS A 196 5.85 5.04 -2.02
C LYS A 196 6.68 5.71 -0.94
N ARG A 197 6.56 7.03 -0.81
CA ARG A 197 7.28 7.78 0.23
C ARG A 197 6.81 7.36 1.63
N ASN A 198 7.72 7.36 2.60
CA ASN A 198 7.45 6.90 3.96
C ASN A 198 6.37 7.73 4.68
N LYS A 199 6.15 8.98 4.27
CA LYS A 199 5.04 9.82 4.79
C LYS A 199 3.66 9.19 4.61
N TYR A 200 3.50 8.24 3.69
CA TYR A 200 2.25 7.51 3.41
C TYR A 200 2.19 6.12 4.04
N SER A 201 3.15 5.75 4.91
CA SER A 201 3.23 4.40 5.51
C SER A 201 2.01 4.01 6.33
N ASN A 202 1.28 4.99 6.87
CA ASN A 202 0.03 4.76 7.59
C ASN A 202 -1.08 4.15 6.71
N GLN A 203 -0.97 4.28 5.38
CA GLN A 203 -1.90 3.67 4.44
C GLN A 203 -1.83 2.14 4.41
N LYS A 204 -0.73 1.53 4.89
CA LYS A 204 -0.55 0.06 4.95
C LYS A 204 -0.93 -0.58 3.60
N GLU A 205 -0.49 0.06 2.53
CA GLU A 205 -1.05 -0.11 1.19
C GLU A 205 -0.59 -1.45 0.60
N PHE A 206 -1.56 -2.17 0.04
CA PHE A 206 -1.37 -3.33 -0.79
C PHE A 206 -1.95 -3.01 -2.17
N ARG A 207 -1.14 -3.22 -3.19
CA ARG A 207 -1.52 -2.91 -4.57
C ARG A 207 -1.75 -4.18 -5.35
N ILE A 208 -2.69 -4.05 -6.28
CA ILE A 208 -2.83 -4.91 -7.43
C ILE A 208 -2.48 -4.02 -8.63
N ALA A 209 -1.58 -4.48 -9.49
CA ALA A 209 -1.14 -3.75 -10.66
C ALA A 209 -1.48 -4.55 -11.93
N ASN A 210 -1.85 -3.81 -12.98
CA ASN A 210 -2.09 -4.35 -14.30
C ASN A 210 -1.58 -3.39 -15.37
N LYS A 211 -1.24 -3.91 -16.54
CA LYS A 211 -1.06 -3.07 -17.73
C LYS A 211 -2.42 -2.75 -18.32
N LEU A 212 -2.71 -1.46 -18.44
CA LEU A 212 -3.92 -0.93 -19.06
C LEU A 212 -3.86 -1.11 -20.57
N LEU A 213 -4.99 -1.41 -21.20
CA LEU A 213 -5.12 -1.47 -22.65
C LEU A 213 -5.03 -0.05 -23.25
N ASN A 214 -5.56 0.95 -22.55
CA ASN A 214 -5.56 2.34 -22.97
C ASN A 214 -4.82 3.22 -21.93
N PRO A 215 -3.65 3.78 -22.28
CA PRO A 215 -2.94 4.68 -21.39
C PRO A 215 -3.80 5.86 -20.93
N ASN A 216 -3.67 6.25 -19.66
CA ASN A 216 -4.45 7.29 -18.98
C ASN A 216 -5.97 7.01 -18.84
N LYS A 217 -6.44 5.83 -19.18
CA LYS A 217 -7.84 5.45 -18.94
C LYS A 217 -7.88 4.38 -17.87
N SER A 218 -8.80 4.57 -16.93
CA SER A 218 -9.11 3.54 -15.95
C SER A 218 -9.80 2.35 -16.62
N GLU A 219 -9.61 1.17 -16.03
CA GLU A 219 -10.13 -0.08 -16.56
C GLU A 219 -10.64 -0.99 -15.44
N GLU A 220 -11.74 -1.68 -15.70
CA GLU A 220 -12.26 -2.70 -14.81
C GLU A 220 -11.79 -4.09 -15.25
N VAL A 221 -11.18 -4.84 -14.34
CA VAL A 221 -10.75 -6.22 -14.58
C VAL A 221 -11.54 -7.16 -13.69
N ARG A 222 -12.09 -8.21 -14.29
CA ARG A 222 -12.86 -9.22 -13.58
C ARG A 222 -11.95 -10.32 -13.04
N ILE A 223 -11.91 -10.50 -11.72
CA ILE A 223 -11.06 -11.50 -11.04
C ILE A 223 -11.84 -12.71 -10.50
N GLY A 224 -13.17 -12.66 -10.56
CA GLY A 224 -14.06 -13.65 -9.96
C GLY A 224 -14.74 -13.13 -8.69
N SER A 225 -15.88 -13.72 -8.34
CA SER A 225 -16.77 -13.16 -7.31
C SER A 225 -16.14 -13.12 -5.92
N LEU A 226 -16.35 -12.01 -5.22
CA LEU A 226 -15.94 -11.79 -3.84
C LEU A 226 -17.07 -12.04 -2.82
N LYS A 227 -18.30 -12.33 -3.25
CA LYS A 227 -19.51 -12.42 -2.39
C LYS A 227 -19.39 -13.33 -1.17
N ASN A 228 -18.55 -14.38 -1.25
CA ASN A 228 -18.38 -15.36 -0.17
C ASN A 228 -17.10 -15.14 0.64
N ILE A 229 -16.34 -14.09 0.32
CA ILE A 229 -15.03 -13.79 0.92
C ILE A 229 -14.89 -12.32 1.33
N ALA A 230 -15.92 -11.51 1.11
CA ALA A 230 -15.93 -10.09 1.41
C ALA A 230 -17.32 -9.59 1.80
N ASN A 231 -17.35 -8.58 2.66
CA ASN A 231 -18.57 -7.86 3.06
C ASN A 231 -18.35 -6.35 2.89
N SER A 232 -19.39 -5.66 2.42
CA SER A 232 -19.45 -4.20 2.43
C SER A 232 -20.05 -3.70 3.75
N PHE A 233 -19.58 -2.55 4.20
CA PHE A 233 -20.05 -1.87 5.41
C PHE A 233 -20.44 -0.44 5.04
N ASP A 234 -21.51 0.10 5.63
CA ASP A 234 -22.00 1.43 5.26
C ASP A 234 -20.99 2.54 5.61
N THR A 235 -20.31 2.38 6.75
CA THR A 235 -19.29 3.32 7.24
C THR A 235 -18.06 2.59 7.81
N VAL A 236 -16.96 3.32 8.02
CA VAL A 236 -15.80 2.79 8.77
C VAL A 236 -16.17 2.41 10.20
N ASN A 237 -17.08 3.16 10.85
CA ASN A 237 -17.53 2.83 12.20
C ASN A 237 -18.21 1.45 12.27
N ASP A 238 -18.87 1.01 11.19
CA ASP A 238 -19.46 -0.32 11.13
C ASP A 238 -18.42 -1.44 11.10
N LEU A 239 -17.18 -1.16 10.69
CA LEU A 239 -16.07 -2.12 10.81
C LEU A 239 -15.76 -2.46 12.27
N ASN A 240 -16.12 -1.59 13.22
CA ASN A 240 -16.00 -1.90 14.65
C ASN A 240 -16.98 -2.99 15.12
N LYS A 241 -17.86 -3.49 14.24
CA LYS A 241 -18.69 -4.69 14.48
C LYS A 241 -18.00 -5.97 14.01
N PHE A 242 -16.99 -5.88 13.15
CA PHE A 242 -16.25 -7.03 12.65
C PHE A 242 -15.36 -7.64 13.74
N ARG A 243 -15.36 -8.97 13.84
CA ARG A 243 -14.53 -9.73 14.77
C ARG A 243 -13.80 -10.82 14.02
N ILE A 244 -12.55 -11.06 14.40
CA ILE A 244 -11.79 -12.26 14.01
C ILE A 244 -11.77 -13.20 15.22
N LEU A 245 -12.26 -14.41 15.03
CA LEU A 245 -12.17 -15.45 16.05
C LEU A 245 -10.83 -16.18 15.91
N GLY A 246 -9.99 -16.10 16.94
CA GLY A 246 -8.74 -16.83 17.03
C GLY A 246 -8.87 -18.02 17.98
N SER A 247 -8.84 -19.25 17.45
CA SER A 247 -8.76 -20.47 18.26
C SER A 247 -7.30 -20.89 18.46
N GLY A 248 -6.87 -21.14 19.70
CA GLY A 248 -5.52 -21.64 19.99
C GLY A 248 -4.39 -20.61 19.87
N LEU A 249 -4.72 -19.31 19.92
CA LEU A 249 -3.75 -18.21 19.89
C LEU A 249 -3.08 -17.95 21.25
N TYR A 250 -3.45 -18.68 22.31
CA TYR A 250 -2.88 -18.53 23.64
C TYR A 250 -2.61 -19.91 24.25
N THR A 251 -1.36 -20.14 24.62
CA THR A 251 -1.03 -21.06 25.71
C THR A 251 -0.98 -20.21 26.98
N VAL A 252 -1.94 -20.42 27.89
CA VAL A 252 -1.88 -19.84 29.23
C VAL A 252 -0.74 -20.55 29.96
N ASP A 253 0.43 -19.90 30.04
CA ASP A 253 1.49 -20.41 30.90
C ASP A 253 1.12 -20.09 32.36
N SER A 254 1.33 -21.05 33.26
CA SER A 254 0.82 -21.06 34.65
C SER A 254 1.34 -19.93 35.58
N ASN A 255 2.04 -18.94 35.02
CA ASN A 255 2.70 -17.86 35.75
C ASN A 255 2.17 -16.44 35.44
N ASN A 256 1.05 -16.29 34.72
CA ASN A 256 0.40 -14.98 34.51
C ASN A 256 1.34 -13.87 33.99
N GLN A 257 2.30 -14.22 33.13
CA GLN A 257 3.06 -13.23 32.36
C GLN A 257 2.83 -13.47 30.86
N LEU A 258 2.26 -12.45 30.21
CA LEU A 258 2.15 -12.37 28.75
C LEU A 258 3.50 -11.90 28.21
N GLU A 259 4.26 -12.79 27.56
CA GLU A 259 5.32 -12.34 26.65
C GLU A 259 4.73 -12.14 25.25
N SER A 260 5.04 -10.98 24.67
CA SER A 260 4.62 -10.48 23.35
C SER A 260 5.30 -11.16 22.18
#